data_AF-A0A942RBZ0-F1
#
_entry.id   AF-A0A942RBZ0-F1
#
_cell.length_a   1.000
_cell.length_b   1.000
_cell.length_c   1.000
_cell.angle_alpha   90.00
_cell.angle_beta   90.00
_cell.angle_gamma   90.00
#
_symmetry.space_group_name_H-M   'P 1'
#
loop_
_entity.id
_entity.type
_entity.pdbx_description
1 polymer ?
#
loop_
_entity_poly.entity_id
_entity_poly.type
_entity_poly.pdbx_seq_one_letter_code
_entity_poly.pdbx_strand_id
1 'polypeptide(L)'
;MKRLGLLFTFLMIIVFSCKTTQQASLKEFGSPNVEHSLINDNTFQITQFSKDKTYGYEQLNPIMVGGVKNMEGPLNQRRFLNALAGPNGEEIGYYRVGSCCHFKTKNSTFGGTGLLDIYNVFYEGLQEPIELYLNMYDSDTLRVPVGFTLKNL
;
A
#
# COMPACT_ATOMS: atom_id res chain seq x y z
N MET A 1 25.90 -76.20 2.95
CA MET A 1 25.74 -75.47 1.67
C MET A 1 24.41 -74.74 1.68
N LYS A 2 24.44 -73.44 1.31
CA LYS A 2 23.32 -72.54 0.99
C LYS A 2 22.36 -72.23 2.14
N ARG A 3 22.46 -71.02 2.72
CA ARG A 3 21.37 -70.02 2.87
C ARG A 3 21.99 -68.66 3.26
N LEU A 4 22.45 -67.91 2.27
CA LEU A 4 22.84 -66.51 2.43
C LEU A 4 21.58 -65.67 2.17
N GLY A 5 20.83 -65.36 3.23
CA GLY A 5 19.70 -64.45 3.16
C GLY A 5 20.20 -63.01 3.34
N LEU A 6 20.53 -62.34 2.23
CA LEU A 6 20.77 -60.90 2.23
C LEU A 6 19.41 -60.19 2.33
N LEU A 7 19.07 -59.68 3.52
CA LEU A 7 17.94 -58.77 3.70
C LEU A 7 18.31 -57.40 3.09
N PHE A 8 17.76 -57.10 1.92
CA PHE A 8 17.75 -55.75 1.35
C PHE A 8 16.69 -54.92 2.09
N THR A 9 17.07 -54.26 3.17
CA THR A 9 16.26 -53.21 3.80
C THR A 9 16.38 -51.94 2.95
N PHE A 10 15.41 -51.73 2.07
CA PHE A 10 15.26 -50.53 1.26
C PHE A 10 14.90 -49.36 2.18
N LEU A 11 15.90 -48.54 2.54
CA LEU A 11 15.73 -47.33 3.33
C LEU A 11 14.96 -46.30 2.50
N MET A 12 13.67 -46.15 2.78
CA MET A 12 12.77 -45.21 2.13
C MET A 12 13.12 -43.77 2.56
N ILE A 13 13.92 -43.07 1.76
CA ILE A 13 14.24 -41.66 1.95
C ILE A 13 12.97 -40.85 1.63
N ILE A 14 12.25 -40.44 2.67
CA ILE A 14 11.12 -39.51 2.56
C ILE A 14 11.71 -38.11 2.36
N VAL A 15 11.87 -37.69 1.12
CA VAL A 15 12.09 -36.27 0.79
C VAL A 15 10.80 -35.52 1.06
N PHE A 16 10.68 -34.92 2.24
CA PHE A 16 9.68 -33.87 2.50
C PHE A 16 10.05 -32.68 1.63
N SER A 17 9.49 -32.64 0.42
CA SER A 17 9.49 -31.46 -0.41
C SER A 17 8.70 -30.39 0.33
N CYS A 18 9.40 -29.39 0.87
CA CYS A 18 8.78 -28.20 1.42
C CYS A 18 8.04 -27.54 0.26
N LYS A 19 6.70 -27.49 0.31
CA LYS A 19 5.93 -26.72 -0.65
C LYS A 19 6.25 -25.25 -0.41
N THR A 20 7.17 -24.69 -1.19
CA THR A 20 7.35 -23.24 -1.31
C THR A 20 5.97 -22.63 -1.48
N THR A 21 5.58 -21.83 -0.49
CA THR A 21 4.33 -21.10 -0.47
C THR A 21 4.19 -20.34 -1.79
N GLN A 22 3.02 -20.49 -2.40
CA GLN A 22 2.66 -19.95 -3.72
C GLN A 22 3.28 -18.58 -3.96
N GLN A 23 3.96 -18.45 -5.09
CA GLN A 23 4.28 -17.16 -5.69
C GLN A 23 2.97 -16.41 -5.88
N ALA A 24 2.57 -15.61 -4.88
CA ALA A 24 1.40 -14.78 -4.95
C ALA A 24 1.57 -13.91 -6.19
N SER A 25 0.69 -14.11 -7.17
CA SER A 25 0.63 -13.25 -8.33
C SER A 25 0.53 -11.81 -7.82
N LEU A 26 1.54 -10.98 -8.10
CA LEU A 26 1.55 -9.57 -7.73
C LEU A 26 0.20 -8.95 -8.10
N LYS A 27 -0.46 -8.34 -7.12
CA LYS A 27 -1.78 -7.71 -7.24
C LYS A 27 -1.72 -6.61 -8.31
N GLU A 28 -2.76 -6.48 -9.12
CA GLU A 28 -3.05 -5.25 -9.88
C GLU A 28 -4.23 -4.55 -9.21
N PHE A 29 -4.13 -3.24 -9.00
CA PHE A 29 -5.21 -2.42 -8.47
C PHE A 29 -6.12 -1.85 -9.57
N GLY A 30 -5.59 -1.74 -10.79
CA GLY A 30 -6.19 -0.90 -11.83
C GLY A 30 -5.88 0.58 -11.61
N SER A 31 -5.99 1.38 -12.67
CA SER A 31 -5.81 2.83 -12.61
C SER A 31 -6.85 3.50 -13.50
N PRO A 32 -7.97 3.99 -12.95
CA PRO A 32 -8.96 4.74 -13.73
C PRO A 32 -8.40 6.07 -14.26
N ASN A 33 -7.19 6.47 -13.83
CA ASN A 33 -6.51 7.69 -14.28
C ASN A 33 -7.31 8.96 -13.93
N VAL A 34 -7.91 8.97 -12.74
CA VAL A 34 -8.66 10.12 -12.23
C VAL A 34 -7.73 11.32 -12.05
N GLU A 35 -8.08 12.44 -12.67
CA GLU A 35 -7.42 13.73 -12.44
C GLU A 35 -7.87 14.32 -11.09
N HIS A 36 -6.92 14.89 -10.35
CA HIS A 36 -7.17 15.47 -9.03
C HIS A 36 -7.11 16.99 -9.09
N SER A 37 -8.14 17.64 -8.55
CA SER A 37 -8.13 19.09 -8.33
C SER A 37 -7.27 19.45 -7.11
N LEU A 38 -6.65 20.63 -7.16
CA LEU A 38 -5.84 21.18 -6.08
C LEU A 38 -6.60 22.35 -5.42
N ILE A 39 -6.52 22.42 -4.09
CA ILE A 39 -6.86 23.64 -3.35
C ILE A 39 -5.72 24.67 -3.53
N ASN A 40 -4.49 24.17 -3.46
CA ASN A 40 -3.25 24.89 -3.74
C ASN A 40 -2.14 23.87 -4.10
N ASP A 41 -0.95 24.35 -4.43
CA ASP A 41 0.19 23.51 -4.87
C ASP A 41 0.57 22.38 -3.89
N ASN A 42 0.19 22.48 -2.62
CA ASN A 42 0.52 21.55 -1.56
C ASN A 42 -0.66 20.73 -1.04
N THR A 43 -1.88 20.89 -1.59
CA THR A 43 -3.06 20.20 -1.03
C THR A 43 -4.11 19.84 -2.09
N PHE A 44 -4.55 18.58 -2.07
CA PHE A 44 -5.66 18.13 -2.92
C PHE A 44 -7.02 18.61 -2.43
N GLN A 45 -7.93 18.85 -3.37
CA GLN A 45 -9.35 19.04 -3.08
C GLN A 45 -10.02 17.66 -2.99
N ILE A 46 -10.34 17.23 -1.77
CA ILE A 46 -11.03 15.96 -1.50
C ILE A 46 -12.44 16.30 -1.01
N THR A 47 -13.46 15.67 -1.60
CA THR A 47 -14.88 15.94 -1.28
C THR A 47 -15.64 14.70 -0.82
N GLN A 48 -15.00 13.54 -0.84
CA GLN A 48 -15.60 12.26 -0.50
C GLN A 48 -14.99 11.67 0.77
N PHE A 49 -15.82 10.97 1.54
CA PHE A 49 -15.41 10.23 2.74
C PHE A 49 -15.59 8.74 2.49
N SER A 50 -14.57 7.94 2.80
CA SER A 50 -14.68 6.48 2.70
C SER A 50 -15.58 5.96 3.80
N LYS A 51 -16.44 4.98 3.46
CA LYS A 51 -17.13 4.12 4.45
C LYS A 51 -16.40 2.79 4.65
N ASP A 52 -15.42 2.51 3.80
CA ASP A 52 -14.60 1.31 3.85
C ASP A 52 -13.45 1.55 4.83
N LYS A 53 -13.43 0.75 5.90
CA LYS A 53 -12.42 0.83 6.97
C LYS A 53 -11.03 0.38 6.52
N THR A 54 -10.92 -0.29 5.37
CA THR A 54 -9.64 -0.77 4.83
C THR A 54 -8.95 0.27 3.94
N TYR A 55 -9.68 1.31 3.50
CA TYR A 55 -9.17 2.32 2.56
C TYR A 55 -8.01 3.10 3.18
N GLY A 56 -6.82 2.94 2.59
CA GLY A 56 -5.56 3.50 3.06
C GLY A 56 -4.89 2.70 4.18
N TYR A 57 -5.64 1.89 4.94
CA TYR A 57 -5.12 1.12 6.08
C TYR A 57 -4.58 -0.26 5.68
N GLU A 58 -5.00 -0.79 4.54
CA GLU A 58 -4.55 -2.10 4.05
C GLU A 58 -3.80 -1.98 2.73
N GLN A 59 -2.77 -2.82 2.58
CA GLN A 59 -1.97 -2.94 1.36
C GLN A 59 -2.84 -3.25 0.12
N LEU A 60 -3.96 -3.94 0.31
CA LEU A 60 -4.87 -4.32 -0.75
C LEU A 60 -5.88 -3.23 -1.12
N ASN A 61 -5.95 -2.13 -0.35
CA ASN A 61 -6.81 -0.98 -0.61
C ASN A 61 -6.05 0.34 -0.36
N PRO A 62 -4.94 0.59 -1.09
CA PRO A 62 -4.12 1.77 -0.87
C PRO A 62 -4.79 3.04 -1.40
N ILE A 63 -4.35 4.19 -0.91
CA ILE A 63 -4.74 5.49 -1.45
C ILE A 63 -3.98 5.72 -2.77
N MET A 64 -4.67 5.69 -3.89
CA MET A 64 -4.13 5.85 -5.23
C MET A 64 -4.04 7.32 -5.64
N VAL A 65 -2.94 7.98 -5.28
CA VAL A 65 -2.70 9.42 -5.53
C VAL A 65 -2.05 9.71 -6.90
N GLY A 66 -1.51 8.69 -7.57
CA GLY A 66 -0.81 8.85 -8.85
C GLY A 66 0.30 9.90 -8.83
N GLY A 67 0.55 10.49 -10.00
CA GLY A 67 1.53 11.58 -10.17
C GLY A 67 2.89 11.15 -10.72
N VAL A 68 3.21 9.84 -10.76
CA VAL A 68 4.53 9.38 -11.25
C VAL A 68 4.85 9.87 -12.68
N LYS A 69 3.85 9.93 -13.57
CA LYS A 69 4.03 10.37 -14.97
C LYS A 69 4.51 11.82 -15.09
N ASN A 70 4.16 12.66 -14.12
CA ASN A 70 4.51 14.08 -14.08
C ASN A 70 5.67 14.35 -13.11
N MET A 71 6.34 13.30 -12.60
CA MET A 71 7.34 13.41 -11.53
C MET A 71 6.79 14.01 -10.22
N GLU A 72 5.47 13.93 -10.02
CA GLU A 72 4.78 14.45 -8.85
C GLU A 72 4.41 13.37 -7.84
N GLY A 73 4.75 12.09 -8.07
CA GLY A 73 4.32 10.97 -7.22
C GLY A 73 4.51 11.22 -5.71
N PRO A 74 5.74 11.48 -5.24
CA PRO A 74 5.98 11.82 -3.83
C PRO A 74 5.31 13.12 -3.39
N LEU A 75 5.13 14.08 -4.29
CA LEU A 75 4.43 15.34 -4.00
C LEU A 75 2.94 15.11 -3.78
N ASN A 76 2.29 14.30 -4.62
CA ASN A 76 0.89 13.93 -4.52
C ASN A 76 0.58 13.17 -3.23
N GLN A 77 1.50 12.31 -2.78
CA GLN A 77 1.37 11.65 -1.48
C GLN A 77 1.29 12.68 -0.34
N ARG A 78 2.19 13.68 -0.35
CA ARG A 78 2.16 14.79 0.62
C ARG A 78 0.92 15.66 0.46
N ARG A 79 0.49 15.96 -0.77
CA ARG A 79 -0.74 16.72 -1.05
C ARG A 79 -1.99 16.07 -0.47
N PHE A 80 -2.08 14.74 -0.55
CA PHE A 80 -3.15 13.98 0.08
C PHE A 80 -3.09 14.08 1.60
N LEU A 81 -1.91 13.83 2.20
CA LEU A 81 -1.74 13.89 3.65
C LEU A 81 -2.01 15.30 4.19
N ASN A 82 -1.57 16.35 3.51
CA ASN A 82 -1.82 17.74 3.88
C ASN A 82 -3.31 18.13 3.87
N ALA A 83 -4.16 17.36 3.18
CA ALA A 83 -5.60 17.60 3.16
C ALA A 83 -6.30 17.03 4.42
N LEU A 84 -5.64 16.15 5.17
CA LEU A 84 -6.24 15.44 6.31
C LEU A 84 -6.06 16.22 7.62
N ALA A 85 -7.01 15.99 8.52
CA ALA A 85 -6.94 16.35 9.94
C ALA A 85 -7.38 15.14 10.78
N GLY A 86 -7.07 15.16 12.08
CA GLY A 86 -7.51 14.13 13.01
C GLY A 86 -9.05 14.06 13.14
N PRO A 87 -9.60 13.09 13.89
CA PRO A 87 -11.04 12.87 14.00
C PRO A 87 -11.82 14.07 14.55
N ASN A 88 -11.17 14.96 15.31
CA ASN A 88 -11.76 16.19 15.86
C ASN A 88 -11.16 17.46 15.22
N GLY A 89 -10.47 17.34 14.09
CA GLY A 89 -9.83 18.45 13.39
C GLY A 89 -8.40 18.75 13.86
N GLU A 90 -7.76 17.83 14.58
CA GLU A 90 -6.39 17.97 15.04
C GLU A 90 -5.43 18.15 13.85
N GLU A 91 -4.41 19.00 14.04
CA GLU A 91 -3.32 19.06 13.09
C GLU A 91 -2.54 17.75 13.10
N ILE A 92 -2.39 17.13 11.92
CA ILE A 92 -1.60 15.93 11.77
C ILE A 92 -0.15 16.27 11.41
N GLY A 93 0.78 15.48 11.91
CA GLY A 93 2.10 15.31 11.35
C GLY A 93 2.22 13.96 10.64
N TYR A 94 3.20 13.82 9.76
CA TYR A 94 3.50 12.55 9.11
C TYR A 94 4.98 12.41 8.77
N TYR A 95 5.44 11.16 8.67
CA TYR A 95 6.72 10.83 8.09
C TYR A 95 6.62 9.56 7.26
N ARG A 96 7.44 9.47 6.21
CA ARG A 96 7.52 8.27 5.38
C ARG A 96 8.37 7.21 6.08
N VAL A 97 7.80 6.04 6.29
CA VAL A 97 8.49 4.90 6.92
C VAL A 97 9.38 4.19 5.89
N GLY A 98 8.87 4.01 4.67
CA GLY A 98 9.59 3.30 3.62
C GLY A 98 8.67 2.93 2.45
N SER A 99 9.17 2.05 1.58
CA SER A 99 8.35 1.40 0.55
C SER A 99 8.16 -0.07 0.89
N CYS A 100 7.03 -0.63 0.46
CA CYS A 100 6.71 -2.04 0.60
C CYS A 100 5.94 -2.54 -0.61
N CYS A 101 5.50 -3.80 -0.50
CA CYS A 101 4.30 -4.27 -1.17
C CYS A 101 4.39 -4.12 -2.69
N HIS A 102 5.15 -5.03 -3.31
CA HIS A 102 5.23 -5.08 -4.76
C HIS A 102 3.85 -5.33 -5.36
N PHE A 103 3.52 -4.58 -6.39
CA PHE A 103 2.30 -4.75 -7.17
C PHE A 103 2.60 -4.53 -8.65
N LYS A 104 1.73 -5.00 -9.53
CA LYS A 104 1.83 -4.77 -10.98
C LYS A 104 1.12 -3.47 -11.35
N THR A 105 1.76 -2.69 -12.21
CA THR A 105 1.15 -1.51 -12.80
C THR A 105 1.82 -1.16 -14.13
N LYS A 106 1.01 -0.73 -15.09
CA LYS A 106 1.49 -0.22 -16.39
C LYS A 106 2.03 1.20 -16.30
N ASN A 107 1.80 1.89 -15.17
CA ASN A 107 2.25 3.27 -14.94
C ASN A 107 3.69 3.34 -14.40
N SER A 108 4.31 2.19 -14.08
CA SER A 108 5.73 2.14 -13.73
C SER A 108 6.61 2.30 -14.97
N THR A 109 7.63 3.16 -14.87
CA THR A 109 8.62 3.36 -15.94
C THR A 109 9.63 2.22 -16.05
N PHE A 110 9.75 1.37 -15.02
CA PHE A 110 10.73 0.29 -14.97
C PHE A 110 10.06 -1.02 -14.57
N GLY A 111 9.86 -1.92 -15.54
CA GLY A 111 9.52 -3.32 -15.27
C GLY A 111 8.05 -3.62 -14.95
N GLY A 112 7.13 -2.66 -15.13
CA GLY A 112 5.69 -2.90 -14.97
C GLY A 112 5.27 -3.21 -13.53
N THR A 113 6.11 -2.86 -12.56
CA THR A 113 5.86 -3.07 -11.13
C THR A 113 6.04 -1.77 -10.36
N GLY A 114 5.24 -1.61 -9.32
CA GLY A 114 5.32 -0.51 -8.37
C GLY A 114 5.53 -1.04 -6.94
N LEU A 115 5.89 -0.11 -6.07
CA LEU A 115 5.92 -0.31 -4.62
C LEU A 115 4.98 0.70 -3.97
N LEU A 116 4.22 0.27 -2.97
CA LEU A 116 3.48 1.20 -2.13
C LEU A 116 4.45 1.93 -1.20
N ASP A 117 4.12 3.16 -0.85
CA ASP A 117 4.80 3.87 0.23
C ASP A 117 3.97 3.81 1.50
N ILE A 118 4.68 3.63 2.62
CA ILE A 118 4.11 3.60 3.95
C ILE A 118 4.38 4.94 4.63
N TYR A 119 3.33 5.56 5.11
CA TYR A 119 3.39 6.77 5.92
C TYR A 119 2.83 6.51 7.31
N ASN A 120 3.56 6.96 8.33
CA ASN A 120 3.02 7.08 9.66
C ASN A 120 2.46 8.49 9.84
N VAL A 121 1.21 8.56 10.28
CA VAL A 121 0.46 9.77 10.57
C VAL A 121 0.20 9.85 12.07
N PHE A 122 0.39 11.02 12.66
CA PHE A 122 0.21 11.23 14.09
C PHE A 122 -0.47 12.57 14.35
N TYR A 123 -1.18 12.67 15.46
CA TYR A 123 -1.78 13.90 15.98
C TYR A 123 -1.84 13.80 17.51
N GLU A 124 -2.10 14.91 18.18
CA GLU A 124 -2.15 14.95 19.64
C GLU A 124 -3.18 13.95 20.20
N GLY A 125 -2.77 13.15 21.18
CA GLY A 125 -3.64 12.15 21.82
C GLY A 125 -3.62 10.75 21.19
N LEU A 126 -2.91 10.54 20.07
CA LEU A 126 -2.63 9.19 19.58
C LEU A 126 -1.64 8.45 20.49
N GLN A 127 -1.93 7.18 20.78
CA GLN A 127 -1.00 6.31 21.52
C GLN A 127 0.13 5.80 20.62
N GLU A 128 -0.18 5.50 19.36
CA GLU A 128 0.75 4.99 18.35
C GLU A 128 0.44 5.65 17.00
N PRO A 129 1.42 5.87 16.12
CA PRO A 129 1.15 6.40 14.79
C PRO A 129 0.22 5.51 13.96
N ILE A 130 -0.60 6.14 13.12
CA ILE A 130 -1.48 5.47 12.17
C ILE A 130 -0.70 5.22 10.87
N GLU A 131 -0.64 3.97 10.44
CA GLU A 131 -0.02 3.58 9.18
C GLU A 131 -0.98 3.73 8.00
N LEU A 132 -0.55 4.42 6.95
CA LEU A 132 -1.27 4.55 5.67
C LEU A 132 -0.42 4.09 4.49
N TYR A 133 -1.04 3.36 3.57
CA TYR A 133 -0.46 2.88 2.32
C TYR A 133 -0.87 3.75 1.15
N LEU A 134 0.11 4.35 0.47
CA LEU A 134 -0.11 5.25 -0.65
C LEU A 134 0.52 4.68 -1.93
N ASN A 135 -0.21 4.78 -3.04
CA ASN A 135 0.21 4.39 -4.37
C ASN A 135 0.39 5.66 -5.22
N MET A 136 1.64 5.98 -5.59
CA MET A 136 1.98 7.12 -6.44
C MET A 136 2.00 6.83 -7.94
N TYR A 137 1.75 5.58 -8.34
CA TYR A 137 1.80 5.13 -9.73
C TYR A 137 0.42 5.21 -10.37
N ASP A 138 -0.57 4.69 -9.67
CA ASP A 138 -1.97 4.64 -10.13
C ASP A 138 -2.79 5.72 -9.42
N SER A 139 -3.80 6.24 -10.10
CA SER A 139 -4.69 7.28 -9.58
C SER A 139 -6.15 6.86 -9.64
N ASP A 140 -6.84 7.05 -8.53
CA ASP A 140 -8.29 6.87 -8.38
C ASP A 140 -8.89 8.04 -7.59
N THR A 141 -10.21 8.02 -7.43
CA THR A 141 -10.97 8.98 -6.63
C THR A 141 -10.47 8.97 -5.19
N LEU A 142 -9.96 10.12 -4.76
CA LEU A 142 -9.47 10.31 -3.40
C LEU A 142 -10.63 10.44 -2.42
N ARG A 143 -10.49 9.80 -1.27
CA ARG A 143 -11.46 9.84 -0.18
C ARG A 143 -10.73 10.07 1.13
N VAL A 144 -11.42 10.64 2.11
CA VAL A 144 -10.92 10.71 3.48
C VAL A 144 -11.00 9.31 4.11
N PRO A 145 -9.90 8.73 4.65
CA PRO A 145 -9.95 7.45 5.34
C PRO A 145 -10.79 7.52 6.62
N VAL A 146 -11.43 6.40 6.99
CA VAL A 146 -12.31 6.33 8.17
C VAL A 146 -11.52 6.67 9.44
N GLY A 147 -11.93 7.72 10.17
CA GLY A 147 -11.24 8.18 11.37
C GLY A 147 -10.42 9.45 11.18
N PHE A 148 -10.31 9.94 9.94
CA PHE A 148 -9.79 11.27 9.62
C PHE A 148 -10.92 12.22 9.23
N THR A 149 -10.60 13.50 9.27
CA THR A 149 -11.41 14.60 8.70
C THR A 149 -10.59 15.36 7.65
N LEU A 150 -11.18 16.41 7.07
CA LEU A 150 -10.44 17.35 6.22
C LEU A 150 -9.88 18.49 7.08
N LYS A 151 -8.66 18.92 6.78
CA LYS A 151 -8.10 20.14 7.36
C LYS A 151 -8.96 21.34 6.93
N ASN A 152 -9.30 22.20 7.88
CA ASN A 152 -9.87 23.50 7.56
C ASN A 152 -8.75 24.35 6.94
N LEU A 153 -8.86 24.61 5.64
CA LEU A 153 -7.89 25.36 4.83
C LEU A 153 -8.43 26.76 4.49
#